data_AF-A0A7S8FCL5-F1
#
_entry.id   AF-A0A7S8FCL5-F1
#
_cell.length_a   1.000
_cell.length_b   1.000
_cell.length_c   1.000
_cell.angle_alpha   90.00
_cell.angle_beta   90.00
_cell.angle_gamma   90.00
#
_symmetry.space_group_name_H-M   'P 1'
#
loop_
_entity.id
_entity.type
_entity.pdbx_description
1 polymer ?
#
loop_
_entity_poly.entity_id
_entity_poly.type
_entity_poly.pdbx_seq_one_letter_code
_entity_poly.pdbx_strand_id
1 'polypeptide(L)'
;MTAIYVGRGLDAELASNVATQLMARDALGAHGRDELGISDILTARPIQAALASAVTFSFGAVLPLLMVLLVPVSALMWAVSGSSLVFLALLGSLAARVGGASVMIAAARVTFWGALAMAVTAGVGALFGVPA
;
A
#
# COMPACT_ATOMS: atom_id res chain seq x y z
N MET A 1 7.09 31.58 5.15
CA MET A 1 6.33 31.40 6.43
C MET A 1 5.18 32.37 6.72
N THR A 2 5.34 33.71 6.76
CA THR A 2 4.22 34.63 7.15
C THR A 2 2.94 34.42 6.35
N ALA A 3 3.04 34.27 5.02
CA ALA A 3 1.90 34.00 4.15
C ALA A 3 1.17 32.68 4.47
N ILE A 4 1.88 31.67 4.98
CA ILE A 4 1.30 30.37 5.39
C ILE A 4 0.39 30.58 6.60
N TYR A 5 0.85 31.38 7.57
CA TYR A 5 0.08 31.70 8.77
C TYR A 5 -1.12 32.62 8.48
N VAL A 6 -0.97 33.56 7.54
CA VAL A 6 -2.11 34.33 7.02
C VAL A 6 -3.13 33.41 6.34
N GLY A 7 -2.67 32.48 5.49
CA GLY A 7 -3.54 31.48 4.87
C GLY A 7 -4.23 30.53 5.87
N ARG A 8 -3.66 30.36 7.07
CA ARG A 8 -4.24 29.62 8.20
C ARG A 8 -5.20 30.47 9.05
N GLY A 9 -5.37 31.76 8.75
CA GLY A 9 -6.36 32.65 9.38
C GLY A 9 -5.79 33.67 10.38
N LEU A 10 -4.47 33.81 10.50
CA LEU A 10 -3.86 34.86 11.32
C LEU A 10 -3.86 36.21 10.58
N ASP A 11 -4.00 37.31 11.31
CA ASP A 11 -3.73 38.63 10.74
C ASP A 11 -2.24 38.78 10.36
N ALA A 12 -1.94 39.73 9.48
CA ALA A 12 -0.60 39.87 8.92
C ALA A 12 0.47 40.23 9.96
N GLU A 13 0.12 41.00 10.98
CA GLU A 13 1.04 41.43 12.03
C GLU A 13 1.40 40.25 12.94
N LEU A 14 0.38 39.52 13.40
CA LEU A 14 0.55 38.34 14.24
C LEU A 14 1.26 37.21 13.46
N ALA A 15 0.92 36.99 12.19
CA ALA A 15 1.59 36.02 11.34
C ALA A 15 3.09 36.33 11.17
N SER A 16 3.44 37.62 11.05
CA SER A 16 4.84 38.07 10.95
C SER A 16 5.59 37.83 12.26
N ASN A 17 4.96 38.17 13.39
CA ASN A 17 5.52 37.95 14.72
C ASN A 17 5.75 36.46 15.01
N VAL A 18 4.78 35.59 14.68
CA VAL A 18 4.90 34.14 14.84
C VAL A 18 6.01 33.57 13.96
N ALA A 19 6.04 33.92 12.67
CA ALA A 19 7.09 33.47 11.76
C ALA A 19 8.49 33.87 12.25
N THR A 20 8.64 35.13 12.70
CA THR A 20 9.92 35.64 13.22
C THR A 20 10.36 34.91 14.49
N GLN A 21 9.46 34.72 15.45
CA GLN A 21 9.79 34.05 16.71
C GLN A 21 10.12 32.56 16.51
N LEU A 22 9.39 31.86 15.64
CA LEU A 22 9.67 30.45 15.32
C LEU A 22 10.99 30.29 14.57
N MET A 23 11.28 31.17 13.60
CA MET A 23 12.55 31.16 12.88
C MET A 23 13.74 31.52 13.78
N ALA A 24 13.55 32.42 14.75
CA ALA A 24 14.60 32.76 15.73
C ALA A 24 14.98 31.57 16.63
N ARG A 25 14.05 30.65 16.88
CA ARG A 25 14.31 29.43 17.66
C ARG A 25 14.92 28.32 16.80
N ASP A 26 14.35 28.07 15.62
CA ASP A 26 14.79 27.02 14.70
C ASP A 26 14.28 27.30 13.27
N ALA A 27 15.05 28.05 12.49
CA ALA A 27 14.66 28.41 11.12
C ALA A 27 14.48 27.20 10.20
N LEU A 28 15.35 26.19 10.31
CA LEU A 28 15.31 24.99 9.45
C LEU A 28 14.16 24.07 9.84
N GLY A 29 13.92 23.85 11.13
CA GLY A 29 12.77 23.05 11.58
C GLY A 29 11.45 23.78 11.35
N ALA A 30 11.41 25.11 11.44
CA ALA A 30 10.23 25.90 11.11
C ALA A 30 9.88 25.80 9.61
N HIS A 31 10.83 26.04 8.70
CA HIS A 31 10.61 25.83 7.26
C HIS A 31 10.33 24.35 6.93
N GLY A 32 11.10 23.43 7.48
CA GLY A 32 10.92 21.99 7.27
C GLY A 32 9.51 21.53 7.63
N ARG A 33 8.99 21.96 8.79
CA ARG A 33 7.64 21.59 9.25
C ARG A 33 6.54 22.30 8.48
N ASP A 34 6.63 23.62 8.32
CA ASP A 34 5.53 24.42 7.79
C ASP A 34 5.47 24.51 6.27
N GLU A 35 6.61 24.37 5.59
CA GLU A 35 6.69 24.44 4.12
C GLU A 35 6.86 23.06 3.48
N LEU A 36 7.68 22.18 4.08
CA LEU A 36 7.98 20.86 3.52
C LEU A 36 7.17 19.72 4.16
N GLY A 37 6.42 19.99 5.23
CA GLY A 37 5.69 18.96 5.98
C GLY A 37 6.61 17.95 6.70
N ILE A 38 7.90 18.24 6.81
CA ILE A 38 8.88 17.41 7.50
C ILE A 38 8.68 17.62 9.00
N SER A 39 8.05 16.65 9.65
CA SER A 39 7.90 16.58 11.09
C SER A 39 8.41 15.23 11.60
N ASP A 40 8.85 15.18 12.86
CA ASP A 40 9.30 13.93 13.49
C ASP A 40 8.21 12.85 13.47
N ILE A 41 6.94 13.26 13.50
CA ILE A 41 5.76 12.38 13.41
C ILE A 41 5.63 11.75 12.01
N LEU A 42 6.12 12.42 10.98
CA LEU A 42 6.11 11.97 9.58
C LEU A 42 7.46 11.37 9.15
N THR A 43 8.40 11.15 10.08
CA THR A 43 9.64 10.45 9.74
C THR A 43 9.32 9.04 9.23
N ALA A 44 9.66 8.79 7.96
CA ALA A 44 9.47 7.48 7.37
C ALA A 44 10.25 6.45 8.19
N ARG A 45 9.59 5.34 8.55
CA ARG A 45 10.22 4.19 9.22
C ARG A 45 10.47 3.10 8.17
N PRO A 46 11.49 3.24 7.28
CA PRO A 46 11.63 2.43 6.07
C PRO A 46 11.81 0.94 6.38
N ILE A 47 12.63 0.61 7.38
CA ILE A 47 12.86 -0.79 7.78
C ILE A 47 11.57 -1.42 8.31
N GLN A 48 10.81 -0.67 9.12
CA GLN A 48 9.53 -1.16 9.65
C GLN A 48 8.53 -1.39 8.50
N ALA A 49 8.42 -0.46 7.56
CA ALA A 49 7.54 -0.59 6.40
C ALA A 49 7.96 -1.77 5.50
N ALA A 50 9.26 -1.95 5.26
CA ALA A 50 9.79 -3.05 4.48
C ALA A 50 9.50 -4.41 5.13
N LEU A 51 9.77 -4.56 6.43
CA LEU A 51 9.48 -5.80 7.17
C LEU A 51 7.99 -6.09 7.23
N ALA A 52 7.15 -5.08 7.49
CA ALA A 52 5.71 -5.23 7.46
C ALA A 52 5.22 -5.69 6.08
N SER A 53 5.77 -5.13 5.00
CA SER A 53 5.44 -5.51 3.62
C SER A 53 5.87 -6.93 3.29
N ALA A 54 7.10 -7.32 3.66
CA ALA A 54 7.61 -8.67 3.44
C ALA A 54 6.74 -9.71 4.15
N VAL A 55 6.44 -9.49 5.44
CA VAL A 55 5.61 -10.40 6.25
C VAL A 55 4.21 -10.52 5.66
N THR A 56 3.54 -9.40 5.37
CA THR A 56 2.18 -9.40 4.81
C THR A 56 2.13 -10.05 3.42
N PHE A 57 3.13 -9.83 2.58
CA PHE A 57 3.26 -10.49 1.28
C PHE A 57 3.43 -11.99 1.43
N SER A 58 4.33 -12.45 2.32
CA SER A 58 4.53 -13.87 2.59
C SER A 58 3.26 -14.54 3.10
N PHE A 59 2.54 -13.91 4.04
CA PHE A 59 1.25 -14.41 4.50
C PHE A 59 0.21 -14.50 3.38
N GLY A 60 0.20 -13.52 2.47
CA GLY A 60 -0.62 -13.52 1.26
C GLY A 60 -0.40 -14.73 0.36
N ALA A 61 0.82 -15.30 0.35
CA ALA A 61 1.15 -16.46 -0.47
C ALA A 61 0.91 -17.82 0.21
N VAL A 62 0.64 -17.85 1.52
CA VAL A 62 0.53 -19.11 2.28
C VAL A 62 -0.55 -20.03 1.72
N LEU A 63 -1.76 -19.53 1.45
CA LEU A 63 -2.87 -20.37 0.99
C LEU A 63 -2.57 -21.06 -0.36
N PRO A 64 -2.17 -20.35 -1.43
CA PRO A 64 -1.82 -21.01 -2.69
C PRO A 64 -0.60 -21.92 -2.59
N LEU A 65 0.39 -21.59 -1.75
CA LEU A 65 1.52 -22.49 -1.50
C LEU A 65 1.08 -23.79 -0.81
N LEU A 66 0.12 -23.72 0.12
CA LEU A 66 -0.45 -24.92 0.73
C LEU A 66 -1.16 -25.81 -0.30
N MET A 67 -1.83 -25.23 -1.30
CA MET A 67 -2.45 -26.03 -2.37
C MET A 67 -1.41 -26.83 -3.16
N VAL A 68 -0.19 -26.32 -3.31
CA VAL A 68 0.90 -27.06 -3.99
C VAL A 68 1.26 -28.35 -3.26
N LEU A 69 1.18 -28.36 -1.93
CA LEU A 69 1.52 -29.51 -1.10
C LEU A 69 0.38 -30.53 -0.99
N LEU A 70 -0.88 -30.08 -1.13
CA LEU A 70 -2.06 -30.88 -0.81
C LEU A 70 -2.78 -31.45 -2.04
N VAL A 71 -2.58 -30.85 -3.22
CA VAL A 71 -3.38 -31.16 -4.43
C VAL A 71 -2.53 -31.93 -5.45
N PRO A 72 -3.10 -32.97 -6.11
CA PRO A 72 -2.39 -33.69 -7.18
C PRO A 72 -2.06 -32.77 -8.36
N VAL A 73 -0.97 -33.10 -9.07
CA VAL A 73 -0.44 -32.32 -10.20
C VAL A 73 -1.51 -31.98 -11.25
N SER A 74 -2.41 -32.93 -11.55
CA SER A 74 -3.49 -32.74 -12.54
C SER A 74 -4.49 -31.62 -12.19
N ALA A 75 -4.63 -31.27 -10.91
CA ALA A 75 -5.53 -30.22 -10.45
C ALA A 75 -4.77 -28.98 -9.93
N LEU A 76 -3.44 -28.98 -9.97
CA LEU A 76 -2.59 -27.99 -9.32
C LEU A 76 -2.83 -26.58 -9.89
N MET A 77 -2.86 -26.45 -11.21
CA MET A 77 -3.07 -25.17 -11.89
C MET A 77 -4.40 -24.53 -11.46
N TRP A 78 -5.48 -25.31 -11.42
CA TRP A 78 -6.81 -24.83 -11.02
C TRP A 78 -6.89 -24.55 -9.53
N ALA A 79 -6.32 -25.41 -8.69
CA ALA A 79 -6.35 -25.23 -7.24
C ALA A 79 -5.53 -24.02 -6.78
N VAL A 80 -4.32 -23.83 -7.30
CA VAL A 80 -3.47 -22.68 -6.97
C VAL A 80 -4.11 -21.37 -7.46
N SER A 81 -4.62 -21.34 -8.70
CA SER A 81 -5.28 -20.15 -9.24
C SER A 81 -6.56 -19.83 -8.48
N GLY A 82 -7.43 -20.82 -8.26
CA GLY A 82 -8.68 -20.66 -7.55
C GLY A 82 -8.49 -20.21 -6.10
N SER A 83 -7.58 -20.86 -5.36
CA SER A 83 -7.26 -20.48 -3.98
C SER A 83 -6.67 -19.08 -3.89
N SER A 84 -5.79 -18.70 -4.83
CA SER A 84 -5.23 -17.35 -4.89
C SER A 84 -6.30 -16.29 -5.11
N LEU A 85 -7.25 -16.52 -6.04
CA LEU A 85 -8.32 -15.56 -6.32
C LEU A 85 -9.27 -15.41 -5.14
N VAL A 86 -9.65 -16.51 -4.49
CA VAL A 86 -10.45 -16.47 -3.26
C VAL A 86 -9.71 -15.68 -2.18
N PHE A 87 -8.42 -15.93 -2.00
CA PHE A 87 -7.65 -15.24 -0.98
C PHE A 87 -7.44 -13.75 -1.28
N LEU A 88 -7.19 -13.39 -2.55
CA LEU A 88 -7.13 -12.00 -3.00
C LEU A 88 -8.47 -11.28 -2.80
N ALA A 89 -9.60 -11.94 -3.02
CA ALA A 89 -10.92 -11.37 -2.74
C ALA A 89 -11.07 -11.06 -1.24
N LEU A 90 -10.69 -12.01 -0.39
CA LEU A 90 -10.75 -11.86 1.07
C LEU A 90 -9.81 -10.74 1.55
N LEU A 91 -8.55 -10.75 1.14
CA LEU A 91 -7.58 -9.72 1.51
C LEU A 91 -7.95 -8.34 0.96
N GLY A 92 -8.41 -8.25 -0.28
CA GLY A 92 -8.92 -7.00 -0.86
C GLY A 92 -10.13 -6.45 -0.11
N SER A 93 -11.03 -7.33 0.33
CA SER A 93 -12.19 -6.96 1.14
C SER A 93 -11.80 -6.44 2.52
N LEU A 94 -10.81 -7.09 3.17
CA LEU A 94 -10.30 -6.70 4.47
C LEU A 94 -9.54 -5.38 4.40
N ALA A 95 -8.70 -5.20 3.38
CA ALA A 95 -7.97 -3.95 3.14
C ALA A 95 -8.91 -2.76 2.94
N ALA A 96 -10.01 -2.95 2.20
CA ALA A 96 -11.02 -1.91 2.02
C ALA A 96 -11.76 -1.56 3.32
N ARG A 97 -12.11 -2.57 4.13
CA ARG A 97 -12.72 -2.36 5.45
C ARG A 97 -11.82 -1.54 6.36
N VAL A 98 -10.53 -1.86 6.41
CA VAL A 98 -9.55 -1.13 7.24
C VAL A 98 -9.28 0.26 6.68
N GLY A 99 -9.25 0.41 5.35
CA GLY A 99 -8.98 1.68 4.67
C GLY A 99 -10.19 2.61 4.47
N GLY A 100 -11.38 2.25 4.94
CA GLY A 100 -12.59 3.06 4.77
C GLY A 100 -13.10 3.15 3.32
N ALA A 101 -12.70 2.24 2.45
CA ALA A 101 -13.09 2.20 1.04
C ALA A 101 -14.24 1.20 0.79
N SER A 102 -14.84 1.25 -0.40
CA SER A 102 -15.89 0.32 -0.79
C SER A 102 -15.33 -1.10 -1.00
N VAL A 103 -15.85 -2.04 -0.20
CA VAL A 103 -15.38 -3.44 -0.15
C VAL A 103 -15.49 -4.14 -1.50
N MET A 104 -16.62 -3.98 -2.18
CA MET A 104 -16.89 -4.67 -3.44
C MET A 104 -15.98 -4.18 -4.58
N ILE A 105 -15.73 -2.88 -4.66
CA ILE A 105 -14.86 -2.30 -5.70
C ILE A 105 -13.41 -2.73 -5.47
N ALA A 106 -12.95 -2.68 -4.22
CA ALA A 106 -11.59 -3.10 -3.89
C ALA A 106 -11.37 -4.59 -4.16
N ALA A 107 -12.28 -5.46 -3.71
CA ALA A 107 -12.21 -6.89 -3.96
C ALA A 107 -12.20 -7.19 -5.46
N ALA A 108 -13.14 -6.62 -6.22
CA ALA A 108 -13.22 -6.82 -7.67
C ALA A 108 -11.97 -6.34 -8.41
N ARG A 109 -11.43 -5.17 -8.04
CA ARG A 109 -10.20 -4.65 -8.65
C ARG A 109 -9.01 -5.58 -8.39
N VAL A 110 -8.81 -6.01 -7.15
CA VAL A 110 -7.66 -6.84 -6.78
C VAL A 110 -7.76 -8.23 -7.41
N THR A 111 -8.94 -8.85 -7.41
CA THR A 111 -9.14 -10.16 -8.03
C THR A 111 -9.04 -10.09 -9.55
N PHE A 112 -9.57 -9.05 -10.19
CA PHE A 112 -9.48 -8.87 -11.64
C PHE A 112 -8.03 -8.78 -12.11
N TRP A 113 -7.23 -7.89 -11.51
CA TRP A 113 -5.82 -7.75 -11.87
C TRP A 113 -5.00 -8.98 -11.52
N GLY A 114 -5.32 -9.67 -10.41
CA GLY A 114 -4.72 -10.96 -10.07
C GLY A 114 -5.02 -12.04 -11.12
N ALA A 115 -6.29 -12.18 -11.52
CA ALA A 115 -6.71 -13.14 -12.55
C ALA A 115 -6.06 -12.85 -13.91
N LEU A 116 -5.99 -11.57 -14.30
CA LEU A 116 -5.36 -11.17 -15.55
C LEU A 116 -3.86 -11.51 -15.54
N ALA A 117 -3.15 -11.21 -14.45
CA ALA A 117 -1.73 -11.56 -14.32
C ALA A 117 -1.52 -13.07 -14.44
N MET A 118 -2.32 -13.87 -13.73
CA MET A 118 -2.28 -15.34 -13.82
C MET A 118 -2.56 -15.86 -15.24
N ALA A 119 -3.56 -15.30 -15.92
CA ALA A 119 -3.89 -15.67 -17.30
C ALA A 119 -2.75 -15.36 -18.27
N VAL A 120 -2.09 -14.20 -18.12
CA VAL A 120 -0.92 -13.84 -18.92
C VAL A 120 0.24 -14.80 -18.63
N THR A 121 0.54 -15.10 -17.36
CA THR A 121 1.62 -16.03 -17.01
C THR A 121 1.36 -17.44 -17.54
N ALA A 122 0.12 -17.94 -17.42
CA ALA A 122 -0.27 -19.23 -17.98
C ALA A 122 -0.20 -19.24 -19.51
N GLY A 123 -0.64 -18.16 -20.16
CA GLY A 123 -0.55 -17.99 -21.61
C GLY A 123 0.89 -17.99 -22.12
N VAL A 124 1.80 -17.30 -21.43
CA VAL A 124 3.24 -17.35 -21.72
C VAL A 124 3.77 -18.78 -21.54
N GLY A 125 3.43 -19.47 -20.45
CA GLY A 125 3.82 -20.87 -20.24
C GLY A 125 3.36 -21.78 -21.38
N ALA A 126 2.12 -21.62 -21.83
CA ALA A 126 1.56 -22.37 -22.96
C ALA A 126 2.29 -22.08 -24.28
N LEU A 127 2.65 -20.82 -24.56
CA LEU A 127 3.38 -20.42 -25.78
C LEU A 127 4.78 -21.04 -25.85
N PHE A 128 5.44 -21.21 -24.71
CA PHE A 128 6.77 -21.83 -24.62
C PHE A 128 6.74 -23.34 -24.36
N GLY A 129 5.56 -23.97 -24.40
CA GLY A 129 5.41 -25.42 -24.25
C GLY A 129 5.72 -25.93 -22.84
N VAL A 130 5.58 -25.08 -21.81
CA VAL A 130 5.65 -25.53 -20.42
C VAL A 130 4.40 -26.37 -20.13
N PRO A 131 4.53 -27.67 -19.83
CA PRO A 131 3.38 -28.53 -19.56
C PRO A 131 2.63 -28.04 -18.31
N ALA A 132 1.30 -28.09 -18.40
CA ALA A 132 0.36 -27.68 -17.35
C ALA A 132 0.40 -28.59 -16.12
#